data_AF-A0A519DF53-F1
#
_entry.id   AF-A0A519DF53-F1
#
_cell.length_a   1.000
_cell.length_b   1.000
_cell.length_c   1.000
_cell.angle_alpha   90.00
_cell.angle_beta   90.00
_cell.angle_gamma   90.00
#
_symmetry.space_group_name_H-M   'P 1'
#
loop_
_entity.id
_entity.type
_entity.pdbx_description
1 polymer ?
#
loop_
_entity_poly.entity_id
_entity_poly.type
_entity_poly.pdbx_seq_one_letter_code
_entity_poly.pdbx_strand_id
1 'polypeptide(L)' 'MGLGRAVLFGSLAIIPGALLSLFGWILSGSPEEWSAKLWLSCYAPFFGCVAAGAIIGWNDERSPDLEV' A
#
# COMPACT_ATOMS: atom_id res chain seq x y z
N MET A 1 20.02 -6.60 -1.11
CA MET A 1 19.88 -5.13 -0.95
C MET A 1 18.43 -4.80 -0.60
N GLY A 2 18.13 -4.57 0.68
CA GLY A 2 16.74 -4.41 1.17
C GLY A 2 16.06 -3.11 0.73
N LEU A 3 16.81 -2.00 0.59
CA LEU A 3 16.21 -0.69 0.29
C LEU A 3 15.61 -0.62 -1.13
N GLY A 4 16.32 -1.11 -2.16
CA GLY A 4 15.83 -1.07 -3.54
C GLY A 4 14.56 -1.91 -3.74
N ARG A 5 14.51 -3.09 -3.11
CA ARG A 5 13.31 -3.94 -3.09
C ARG A 5 12.18 -3.28 -2.31
N ALA A 6 12.43 -2.71 -1.13
CA ALA A 6 11.41 -1.99 -0.37
C ALA A 6 10.79 -0.83 -1.18
N VAL A 7 11.61 -0.05 -1.89
CA VAL A 7 11.11 1.02 -2.77
C VAL A 7 10.29 0.47 -3.93
N LEU A 8 10.76 -0.60 -4.60
CA LEU A 8 10.04 -1.23 -5.71
C LEU A 8 8.67 -1.77 -5.28
N PHE A 9 8.64 -2.62 -4.25
CA PHE A 9 7.40 -3.24 -3.78
C PHE A 9 6.45 -2.21 -3.16
N GLY A 10 6.95 -1.22 -2.42
CA GLY A 10 6.15 -0.11 -1.92
C GLY A 10 5.52 0.71 -3.04
N SER A 11 6.27 0.97 -4.13
CA SER A 11 5.77 1.69 -5.31
C SER A 11 4.71 0.89 -6.07
N LEU A 12 4.91 -0.42 -6.24
CA LEU A 12 3.93 -1.30 -6.88
C LEU A 12 2.63 -1.39 -6.06
N ALA A 13 2.73 -1.32 -4.73
CA ALA A 13 1.58 -1.36 -3.84
C ALA A 13 0.73 -0.07 -3.84
N ILE A 14 1.18 1.01 -4.50
CA ILE A 14 0.37 2.21 -4.76
C ILE A 14 -0.89 1.86 -5.55
N ILE A 15 -0.79 0.95 -6.54
CA ILE A 15 -1.91 0.57 -7.40
C ILE A 15 -3.07 -0.04 -6.59
N PRO A 16 -2.88 -1.13 -5.82
CA PRO A 16 -3.95 -1.66 -5.00
C PRO A 16 -4.38 -0.68 -3.89
N GLY A 17 -3.44 0.10 -3.32
CA GLY A 17 -3.77 1.11 -2.31
C GLY A 17 -4.70 2.20 -2.83
N ALA A 18 -4.46 2.71 -4.04
CA ALA A 18 -5.31 3.71 -4.70
C ALA A 18 -6.70 3.15 -5.01
N LEU A 19 -6.78 1.90 -5.50
CA LEU A 19 -8.06 1.23 -5.78
C LEU A 19 -8.88 1.05 -4.50
N LEU A 20 -8.28 0.56 -3.42
CA LEU A 20 -8.96 0.39 -2.13
C LEU A 20 -9.43 1.72 -1.54
N SER A 21 -8.64 2.79 -1.71
CA SER A 21 -9.01 4.13 -1.27
C SER A 21 -10.21 4.67 -2.05
N LEU A 22 -10.23 4.43 -3.37
CA LEU A 22 -11.37 4.78 -4.21
C LEU A 22 -12.63 4.00 -3.79
N PHE A 23 -12.52 2.70 -3.52
CA PHE A 23 -13.64 1.91 -2.99
C PHE A 23 -14.13 2.44 -1.64
N GLY A 24 -13.21 2.81 -0.73
CA GLY A 24 -13.55 3.42 0.56
C GLY A 24 -14.33 4.72 0.41
N TRP A 25 -13.96 5.56 -0.58
CA TRP A 25 -14.69 6.78 -0.90
C TRP A 25 -16.07 6.51 -1.50
N ILE A 26 -16.20 5.57 -2.45
CA ILE A 26 -17.49 5.16 -3.05
C ILE A 26 -18.44 4.64 -1.97
N LEU A 27 -17.96 3.77 -1.07
CA LEU A 27 -18.74 3.22 0.03
C LEU A 27 -19.15 4.27 1.07
N SER A 28 -18.43 5.39 1.14
CA SER A 28 -18.77 6.52 2.00
C SER A 28 -19.87 7.41 1.42
N GLY A 29 -20.35 7.13 0.21
CA GLY A 29 -21.44 7.87 -0.44
C GLY A 29 -21.01 9.20 -1.07
N SER A 30 -19.73 9.34 -1.41
CA SER A 30 -19.18 10.53 -2.08
C SER A 30 -19.64 11.89 -1.49
N PRO A 31 -19.52 12.11 -0.17
CA PRO A 31 -20.00 13.32 0.46
C PRO A 31 -19.20 14.54 -0.02
N GLU A 32 -19.88 15.69 -0.15
CA GLU A 32 -19.26 16.95 -0.56
C GLU A 32 -18.30 17.49 0.49
N GLU A 33 -18.61 17.29 1.78
CA GLU A 33 -17.75 17.73 2.87
C GLU A 33 -16.72 16.68 3.28
N TRP A 34 -15.50 17.17 3.51
CA TRP A 34 -14.41 16.34 3.98
C TRP A 34 -14.57 16.03 5.48
N SER A 35 -14.66 14.75 5.82
CA SER A 35 -14.82 14.29 7.21
C SER A 35 -13.64 13.43 7.66
N ALA A 36 -13.50 13.23 8.97
CA ALA A 36 -12.51 12.32 9.54
C ALA A 36 -12.69 10.88 9.01
N LYS A 37 -13.93 10.47 8.72
CA LYS A 37 -14.22 9.16 8.13
C LYS A 37 -13.69 9.05 6.70
N LEU A 38 -13.83 10.11 5.90
CA LEU A 38 -13.27 10.16 4.54
C LEU A 38 -11.75 10.16 4.54
N TRP A 39 -11.15 10.90 5.48
CA TRP A 39 -9.70 10.86 5.68
C TRP A 39 -9.23 9.42 5.90
N LEU A 40 -9.89 8.69 6.79
CA LEU A 40 -9.52 7.31 7.13
C LEU A 40 -9.73 6.36 5.95
N SER A 41 -10.84 6.49 5.22
CA SER A 41 -11.13 5.65 4.04
C SER A 41 -10.16 5.88 2.89
N CYS A 42 -9.56 7.06 2.76
CA CYS A 42 -8.68 7.40 1.65
C CYS A 42 -7.19 7.21 1.98
N TYR A 43 -6.78 7.45 3.22
CA TYR A 43 -5.36 7.43 3.58
C TYR A 43 -4.92 6.10 4.20
N ALA A 44 -5.77 5.46 5.01
CA ALA A 44 -5.41 4.20 5.64
C ALA A 44 -5.15 3.07 4.62
N PRO A 45 -6.03 2.80 3.62
CA PRO A 45 -5.74 1.79 2.61
C PRO A 45 -4.56 2.16 1.71
N PHE A 46 -4.44 3.42 1.28
CA PHE A 46 -3.32 3.86 0.45
C PHE A 46 -1.97 3.64 1.13
N PHE A 47 -1.76 4.27 2.28
CA PHE A 47 -0.50 4.18 3.01
C PHE A 47 -0.30 2.80 3.64
N GLY A 48 -1.38 2.11 4.01
CA GLY A 48 -1.33 0.73 4.50
C GLY A 48 -0.75 -0.21 3.44
N CYS A 49 -1.22 -0.12 2.19
CA CYS A 49 -0.67 -0.92 1.09
C CYS A 49 0.78 -0.56 0.80
N VAL A 50 1.13 0.73 0.73
CA VAL A 50 2.52 1.18 0.50
C VAL A 50 3.45 0.67 1.60
N ALA A 51 3.05 0.80 2.87
CA ALA A 51 3.82 0.31 4.00
C ALA A 51 3.97 -1.22 3.97
N ALA A 52 2.89 -1.96 3.66
CA ALA A 52 2.95 -3.41 3.52
C ALA A 52 3.90 -3.83 2.39
N GLY A 53 3.83 -3.20 1.22
CA GLY A 53 4.75 -3.44 0.11
C GLY A 53 6.20 -3.14 0.48
N ALA A 54 6.45 -2.03 1.18
CA ALA A 54 7.78 -1.68 1.67
C ALA A 54 8.31 -2.72 2.67
N ILE A 55 7.48 -3.18 3.62
CA ILE A 55 7.85 -4.22 4.59
C ILE A 55 8.18 -5.54 3.88
N ILE A 56 7.36 -5.96 2.90
CA ILE A 56 7.63 -7.16 2.10
C ILE A 56 8.94 -7.04 1.33
N GLY A 57 9.20 -5.89 0.71
CA GLY A 57 10.45 -5.66 -0.02
C GLY A 57 11.68 -5.51 0.90
N TRP A 58 11.47 -5.07 2.14
CA TRP A 58 12.51 -4.95 3.16
C TRP A 58 12.84 -6.31 3.80
N ASN A 59 11.83 -7.18 3.96
CA ASN A 59 12.02 -8.52 4.49
C ASN A 59 12.87 -9.34 3.52
N ASP A 60 14.12 -9.54 3.93
CA ASP A 60 15.07 -10.43 3.29
C ASP A 60 14.66 -11.86 3.66
N GLU A 61 13.66 -12.42 2.98
CA GLU A 61 13.66 -13.86 2.82
C GLU A 61 15.00 -14.17 2.15
N ARG A 62 15.93 -14.73 2.94
CA ARG A 62 17.14 -15.40 2.46
C ARG A 62 16.81 -15.96 1.10
N SER A 63 17.55 -15.56 0.07
CA SER A 63 17.58 -16.31 -1.18
C SER A 63 17.50 -17.79 -0.80
N PRO A 64 16.41 -18.53 -1.09
CA PRO A 64 16.59 -19.94 -1.27
C PRO A 64 17.62 -20.00 -2.38
N ASP A 65 18.78 -20.51 -2.03
CA ASP A 65 19.92 -20.61 -2.91
C ASP A 65 19.45 -20.87 -4.35
N LEU A 66 19.90 -20.00 -5.26
CA LEU A 66 20.16 -20.46 -6.63
C LEU A 66 21.39 -21.38 -6.54
N GLU A 67 21.21 -22.51 -5.83
CA GLU A 67 22.08 -23.67 -5.81
C GLU A 67 21.95 -24.29 -7.21
N VAL A 68 22.92 -23.94 -8.06
CA VAL A 68 23.25 -24.65 -9.31
C VAL A 68 24.01 -25.91 -8.98
#